data_AF-A0A3L6RHM2-F1
#
_entry.id   AF-A0A3L6RHM2-F1
#
_cell.length_a   1.000
_cell.length_b   1.000
_cell.length_c   1.000
_cell.angle_alpha   90.00
_cell.angle_beta   90.00
_cell.angle_gamma   90.00
#
_symmetry.space_group_name_H-M   'P 1'
#
loop_
_entity.id
_entity.type
_entity.pdbx_description
1 polymer ?
#
loop_
_entity_poly.entity_id
_entity_poly.type
_entity_poly.pdbx_seq_one_letter_code
_entity_poly.pdbx_strand_id
1 'polypeptide(L)'
;MSLYDGLAGVYTEEEEERHAVQMGDSDYEDDESDQSTCKATEDTTPMDVKKGKDIQGIPWDRMNTTRDRYRQARLQQYANFENIPNSGRTSEKECTLAEKGQVYYEFQHNTRSVKSTILHFQLRNLVWATTRHDVYLMSYYSVLHWSALTREKKEIIDLQGHVAPCEKHHGNFSEGFYHTQVSTLAVKKNLLVTEPADFIHIFDVESGYRRKQELDFFGEIAGISFSPDTEALFVGVHDRAYSSLLQFSRRRFYSYLDSAL
;
A
#
# COMPACT_ATOMS: atom_id res chain seq x y z
N MET A 1 39.28 -41.33 -37.64
CA MET A 1 39.38 -39.93 -38.08
C MET A 1 38.90 -39.07 -36.92
N SER A 2 39.78 -38.51 -36.09
CA SER A 2 40.69 -37.37 -36.38
C SER A 2 39.98 -36.05 -36.08
N LEU A 3 40.47 -35.13 -35.24
CA LEU A 3 41.70 -35.07 -34.41
C LEU A 3 41.58 -33.76 -33.57
N TYR A 4 41.89 -33.84 -32.26
CA TYR A 4 42.53 -32.85 -31.33
C TYR A 4 41.95 -31.43 -31.15
N ASP A 5 41.66 -30.91 -29.94
CA ASP A 5 42.43 -30.76 -28.68
C ASP A 5 43.19 -29.42 -28.59
N GLY A 6 43.12 -28.80 -27.40
CA GLY A 6 44.10 -27.83 -26.90
C GLY A 6 43.98 -26.36 -27.32
N LEU A 7 43.46 -25.52 -26.41
CA LEU A 7 44.14 -24.28 -26.01
C LEU A 7 43.58 -23.80 -24.67
N ALA A 8 44.27 -24.25 -23.60
CA ALA A 8 44.24 -23.61 -22.30
C ALA A 8 44.89 -22.22 -22.42
N GLY A 9 44.22 -21.21 -21.87
CA GLY A 9 44.72 -19.84 -21.75
C GLY A 9 44.20 -19.25 -20.45
N VAL A 10 45.03 -19.40 -19.42
CA VAL A 10 45.10 -18.71 -18.13
C VAL A 10 44.28 -17.41 -18.08
N TYR A 11 43.26 -17.36 -17.23
CA TYR A 11 42.80 -16.11 -16.63
C TYR A 11 43.00 -16.22 -15.13
N THR A 12 43.81 -15.29 -14.65
CA THR A 12 44.32 -15.13 -13.30
C THR A 12 43.21 -14.92 -12.29
N GLU A 13 43.21 -15.77 -11.26
CA GLU A 13 42.62 -15.51 -9.96
C GLU A 13 43.28 -14.27 -9.38
N GLU A 14 42.65 -13.09 -9.50
CA GLU A 14 42.96 -11.87 -8.73
C GLU A 14 42.08 -10.74 -9.30
N GLU A 15 40.82 -10.65 -8.87
CA GLU A 15 40.04 -9.38 -8.82
C GLU A 15 38.60 -9.51 -8.25
N GLU A 16 38.17 -10.66 -7.72
CA GLU A 16 36.87 -10.78 -7.00
C GLU A 16 36.92 -10.39 -5.51
N GLU A 17 38.09 -10.10 -4.95
CA GLU A 17 38.21 -9.54 -3.60
C GLU A 17 38.45 -8.04 -3.66
N ARG A 18 37.39 -7.21 -3.74
CA ARG A 18 37.48 -5.82 -3.23
C ARG A 18 36.18 -5.04 -2.99
N HIS A 19 35.01 -5.66 -2.87
CA HIS A 19 33.81 -4.94 -2.38
C HIS A 19 32.88 -5.78 -1.48
N ALA A 20 33.44 -6.74 -0.75
CA ALA A 20 32.75 -7.54 0.26
C ALA A 20 33.10 -7.09 1.70
N VAL A 21 32.90 -5.81 2.02
CA VAL A 21 32.85 -5.29 3.41
C VAL A 21 32.03 -3.99 3.27
N GLN A 22 30.81 -3.83 3.76
CA GLN A 22 30.42 -3.86 5.17
C GLN A 22 28.87 -3.85 5.24
N MET A 23 28.23 -5.01 5.05
CA MET A 23 26.85 -5.21 5.51
C MET A 23 26.97 -5.52 7.00
N GLY A 24 26.73 -4.51 7.85
CA GLY A 24 26.62 -4.71 9.29
C GLY A 24 25.39 -5.56 9.57
N ASP A 25 25.65 -6.82 9.91
CA ASP A 25 24.69 -7.71 10.55
C ASP A 25 24.45 -7.14 11.95
N SER A 26 23.40 -6.35 12.12
CA SER A 26 22.95 -5.91 13.43
C SER A 26 21.87 -6.89 13.88
N ASP A 27 22.28 -7.85 14.70
CA ASP A 27 21.40 -8.64 15.55
C ASP A 27 20.51 -7.68 16.35
N TYR A 28 19.23 -7.59 15.96
CA TYR A 28 18.26 -6.79 16.70
C TYR A 28 17.79 -7.62 17.89
N GLU A 29 18.47 -7.44 19.02
CA GLU A 29 17.94 -7.81 20.33
C GLU A 29 16.64 -7.02 20.55
N ASP A 30 15.55 -7.77 20.69
CA ASP A 30 14.23 -7.30 21.08
C ASP A 30 14.29 -6.89 22.57
N ASP A 31 14.85 -5.71 22.84
CA ASP A 31 14.77 -5.09 24.15
C ASP A 31 13.33 -4.59 24.34
N GLU A 32 12.46 -5.46 24.84
CA GLU A 32 11.22 -5.09 25.54
C GLU A 32 11.57 -4.22 26.74
N SER A 33 11.81 -2.92 26.51
CA SER A 33 11.82 -1.94 27.59
C SER A 33 10.38 -1.68 28.00
N ASP A 34 9.94 -2.45 29.00
CA ASP A 34 8.69 -2.29 29.72
C ASP A 34 8.70 -0.92 30.45
N GLN A 35 8.36 0.16 29.73
CA GLN A 35 8.04 1.46 30.32
C GLN A 35 6.54 1.62 30.42
N SER A 36 5.98 0.94 31.42
CA SER A 36 4.68 1.22 31.98
C SER A 36 4.61 2.67 32.49
N THR A 37 3.98 3.58 31.73
CA THR A 37 2.71 4.25 32.12
C THR A 37 2.30 5.37 31.14
N CYS A 38 1.41 5.04 30.20
CA CYS A 38 0.33 5.95 29.82
C CYS A 38 -0.96 5.13 29.71
N LYS A 39 -1.87 5.41 30.66
CA LYS A 39 -3.16 4.73 30.83
C LYS A 39 -4.01 4.87 29.56
N ALA A 40 -4.47 3.74 29.03
CA ALA A 40 -5.77 3.55 28.38
C ALA A 40 -6.49 4.82 27.88
N THR A 41 -6.06 5.41 26.77
CA THR A 41 -6.88 6.30 25.91
C THR A 41 -6.26 6.38 24.50
N GLU A 42 -6.43 5.37 23.65
CA GLU A 42 -5.72 5.39 22.36
C GLU A 42 -6.57 5.09 21.12
N ASP A 43 -7.78 4.56 21.30
CA ASP A 43 -8.67 4.36 20.17
C ASP A 43 -9.17 5.72 19.65
N THR A 44 -9.43 5.78 18.35
CA THR A 44 -9.95 6.99 17.71
C THR A 44 -11.31 6.70 17.10
N THR A 45 -12.29 7.51 17.46
CA THR A 45 -13.68 7.38 16.98
C THR A 45 -14.00 8.43 15.92
N PRO A 46 -15.07 8.26 15.14
CA PRO A 46 -15.47 9.25 14.14
C PRO A 46 -15.80 10.62 14.74
N MET A 47 -16.27 10.64 15.99
CA MET A 47 -16.55 11.89 16.71
C MET A 47 -15.28 12.64 17.09
N ASP A 48 -14.18 11.94 17.35
CA ASP A 48 -12.90 12.59 17.62
C ASP A 48 -12.29 13.15 16.33
N VAL A 49 -12.43 12.43 15.22
CA VAL A 49 -11.99 12.91 13.89
C VAL A 49 -12.77 14.15 13.48
N LYS A 50 -14.08 14.20 13.72
CA LYS A 50 -14.90 15.40 13.51
C LYS A 50 -14.46 16.60 14.37
N LYS A 51 -13.79 16.36 15.50
CA LYS A 51 -13.19 17.41 16.34
C LYS A 51 -11.77 17.80 15.90
N GLY A 52 -11.27 17.23 14.81
CA GLY A 52 -9.94 17.50 14.27
C GLY A 52 -8.84 16.56 14.76
N LYS A 53 -9.17 15.46 15.46
CA LYS A 53 -8.18 14.43 15.80
C LYS A 53 -7.81 13.63 14.54
N ASP A 54 -6.53 13.29 14.41
CA ASP A 54 -6.06 12.41 13.33
C ASP A 54 -6.66 11.00 13.46
N ILE A 55 -6.96 10.33 12.34
CA ILE A 55 -7.59 8.99 12.31
C ILE A 55 -6.74 7.92 13.00
N GLN A 56 -5.41 8.06 13.00
CA GLN A 56 -4.47 7.18 13.68
C GLN A 56 -4.21 7.61 15.13
N GLY A 57 -4.80 8.74 15.54
CA GLY A 57 -4.62 9.35 16.84
C GLY A 57 -3.27 10.04 17.00
N ILE A 58 -2.57 10.37 15.91
CA ILE A 58 -1.28 11.07 15.96
C ILE A 58 -1.51 12.50 16.50
N PRO A 59 -0.88 12.89 17.63
CA PRO A 59 -1.06 14.20 18.24
C PRO A 59 -0.20 15.25 17.55
N TRP A 60 -0.55 15.60 16.30
CA TRP A 60 0.18 16.60 15.50
C TRP A 60 0.31 17.96 16.19
N ASP A 61 -0.64 18.33 17.05
CA ASP A 61 -0.64 19.56 17.87
C ASP A 61 0.48 19.60 18.91
N ARG A 62 0.97 18.43 19.34
CA ARG A 62 2.05 18.30 20.33
C ARG A 62 3.41 18.05 19.68
N MET A 63 3.46 17.94 18.36
CA MET A 63 4.68 17.69 17.60
C MET A 63 5.26 18.99 17.05
N ASN A 64 6.56 18.98 16.76
CA ASN A 64 7.25 20.10 16.10
C ASN A 64 6.99 20.18 14.58
N THR A 65 6.04 19.39 14.07
CA THR A 65 5.70 19.32 12.65
C THR A 65 4.19 19.17 12.49
N THR A 66 3.67 19.56 11.33
CA THR A 66 2.27 19.33 10.96
C THR A 66 2.13 18.03 10.18
N ARG A 67 0.92 17.49 10.12
CA ARG A 67 0.59 16.32 9.27
C ARG A 67 1.09 16.51 7.84
N ASP A 68 0.81 17.66 7.23
CA ASP A 68 1.18 17.95 5.85
C ASP A 68 2.70 18.05 5.64
N ARG A 69 3.41 18.70 6.57
CA ARG A 69 4.87 18.78 6.51
C ARG A 69 5.51 17.40 6.69
N TYR A 70 4.97 16.58 7.58
CA TYR A 70 5.41 15.21 7.75
C TYR A 70 5.14 14.38 6.50
N ARG A 71 3.96 14.51 5.87
CA ARG A 71 3.63 13.89 4.58
C ARG A 71 4.62 14.29 3.49
N GLN A 72 4.93 15.57 3.36
CA GLN A 72 5.90 16.06 2.39
C GLN A 72 7.30 15.46 2.62
N ALA A 73 7.76 15.46 3.87
CA ALA A 73 9.03 14.84 4.23
C ALA A 73 9.03 13.33 3.95
N ARG A 74 7.94 12.63 4.29
CA ARG A 74 7.75 11.20 4.03
C ARG A 74 7.81 10.89 2.54
N LEU A 75 7.11 11.64 1.69
CA LEU A 75 7.15 11.47 0.23
C LEU A 75 8.55 11.71 -0.37
N GLN A 76 9.38 12.55 0.26
CA GLN A 76 10.75 12.82 -0.20
C GLN A 76 11.77 11.79 0.31
N GLN A 77 11.60 11.32 1.54
CA GLN A 77 12.58 10.47 2.23
C GLN A 77 12.26 8.98 2.15
N TYR A 78 10.98 8.63 2.00
CA TYR A 78 10.57 7.24 1.92
C TYR A 78 10.80 6.72 0.51
N ALA A 79 11.87 5.96 0.37
CA ALA A 79 12.12 5.15 -0.81
C ALA A 79 11.33 3.85 -0.67
N ASN A 80 10.27 3.71 -1.44
CA ASN A 80 9.68 2.40 -1.68
C ASN A 80 10.76 1.45 -2.22
N PHE A 81 10.67 0.17 -1.86
CA PHE A 81 11.52 -0.83 -2.46
C PHE A 81 11.22 -0.92 -3.97
N GLU A 82 12.16 -0.46 -4.79
CA GLU A 82 12.09 -0.57 -6.25
C GLU A 82 12.90 -1.79 -6.71
N ASN A 83 12.30 -2.67 -7.51
CA ASN A 83 13.05 -3.74 -8.20
C ASN A 83 13.97 -3.17 -9.29
N ILE A 84 13.68 -1.95 -9.76
CA ILE A 84 14.43 -1.24 -10.81
C ILE A 84 14.76 0.17 -10.29
N PRO A 85 16.03 0.51 -10.04
CA PRO A 85 16.40 1.83 -9.51
C PRO A 85 15.95 2.99 -10.41
N ASN A 86 15.40 4.04 -9.81
CA ASN A 86 14.91 5.26 -10.48
C ASN A 86 13.73 5.03 -11.43
N SER A 87 13.01 3.93 -11.27
CA SER A 87 11.81 3.62 -12.06
C SER A 87 10.76 4.72 -11.94
N GLY A 88 10.70 5.37 -10.76
CA GLY A 88 9.82 6.51 -10.48
C GLY A 88 10.12 7.81 -11.24
N ARG A 89 11.38 8.10 -11.57
CA ARG A 89 11.78 9.38 -12.21
C ARG A 89 11.87 9.32 -13.73
N THR A 90 11.95 8.11 -14.28
CA THR A 90 12.33 7.88 -15.69
C THR A 90 11.15 7.57 -16.60
N SER A 91 9.94 7.41 -16.06
CA SER A 91 8.80 6.89 -16.80
C SER A 91 7.65 7.88 -16.87
N GLU A 92 7.72 8.98 -17.61
CA GLU A 92 6.52 9.81 -17.88
C GLU A 92 5.54 9.08 -18.83
N LYS A 93 4.76 8.12 -18.30
CA LYS A 93 3.65 7.48 -19.06
C LYS A 93 2.30 8.08 -18.67
N GLU A 94 1.40 8.20 -19.66
CA GLU A 94 0.01 8.60 -19.48
C GLU A 94 -0.70 7.65 -18.50
N CYS A 95 -1.06 8.18 -17.32
CA CYS A 95 -1.88 7.49 -16.33
C CYS A 95 -3.31 7.33 -16.87
N THR A 96 -3.95 6.18 -16.63
CA THR A 96 -5.40 6.06 -16.80
C THR A 96 -6.10 7.02 -15.84
N LEU A 97 -6.68 8.10 -16.39
CA LEU A 97 -7.35 9.12 -15.61
C LEU A 97 -8.58 8.52 -14.91
N ALA A 98 -8.47 8.30 -13.60
CA ALA A 98 -9.61 7.99 -12.75
C ALA A 98 -10.28 9.27 -12.22
N GLU A 99 -11.60 9.33 -12.32
CA GLU A 99 -12.49 10.34 -11.75
C GLU A 99 -12.32 10.39 -10.22
N LYS A 100 -11.98 11.58 -9.73
CA LYS A 100 -11.68 11.87 -8.32
C LYS A 100 -12.96 12.10 -7.49
N GLY A 101 -12.82 12.05 -6.16
CA GLY A 101 -13.85 12.49 -5.22
C GLY A 101 -14.92 11.44 -4.86
N GLN A 102 -14.70 10.17 -5.19
CA GLN A 102 -15.60 9.10 -4.78
C GLN A 102 -15.32 8.69 -3.34
N VAL A 103 -16.39 8.44 -2.59
CA VAL A 103 -16.30 7.97 -1.20
C VAL A 103 -17.08 6.66 -1.11
N TYR A 104 -16.37 5.54 -1.14
CA TYR A 104 -16.91 4.20 -0.96
C TYR A 104 -16.88 3.76 0.50
N TYR A 105 -15.87 4.18 1.25
CA TYR A 105 -15.66 3.84 2.65
C TYR A 105 -15.36 5.09 3.49
N GLU A 106 -15.90 5.15 4.69
CA GLU A 106 -15.68 6.24 5.64
C GLU A 106 -15.03 5.70 6.92
N PHE A 107 -14.17 6.49 7.54
CA PHE A 107 -13.50 6.09 8.78
C PHE A 107 -14.53 5.78 9.87
N GLN A 108 -14.40 4.60 10.49
CA GLN A 108 -15.32 4.13 11.51
C GLN A 108 -14.65 3.96 12.86
N HIS A 109 -13.42 3.45 12.92
CA HIS A 109 -12.71 3.23 14.17
C HIS A 109 -11.22 3.02 13.93
N ASN A 110 -10.41 3.38 14.91
CA ASN A 110 -9.03 2.96 15.00
C ASN A 110 -8.81 2.34 16.37
N THR A 111 -8.27 1.12 16.42
CA THR A 111 -7.85 0.51 17.68
C THR A 111 -6.35 0.31 17.78
N ARG A 112 -5.80 0.75 18.92
CA ARG A 112 -4.36 0.68 19.23
C ARG A 112 -3.99 -0.53 20.08
N SER A 113 -5.00 -1.23 20.58
CA SER A 113 -4.85 -2.49 21.31
C SER A 113 -4.50 -3.67 20.40
N VAL A 114 -4.88 -3.60 19.12
CA VAL A 114 -4.59 -4.63 18.10
C VAL A 114 -3.47 -4.13 17.22
N LYS A 115 -2.28 -4.70 17.36
CA LYS A 115 -1.06 -4.27 16.67
C LYS A 115 -0.56 -5.36 15.72
N SER A 116 -0.21 -4.97 14.49
CA SER A 116 0.58 -5.85 13.62
C SER A 116 2.04 -5.79 14.06
N THR A 117 2.64 -6.94 14.36
CA THR A 117 4.06 -7.06 14.74
C THR A 117 4.98 -7.31 13.54
N ILE A 118 4.42 -7.67 12.38
CA ILE A 118 5.23 -7.99 11.19
C ILE A 118 5.55 -6.70 10.43
N LEU A 119 6.84 -6.36 10.38
CA LEU A 119 7.42 -5.16 9.76
C LEU A 119 7.70 -5.32 8.25
N HIS A 120 7.59 -6.54 7.69
CA HIS A 120 8.09 -6.86 6.34
C HIS A 120 7.02 -6.86 5.22
N PHE A 121 7.26 -6.12 4.12
CA PHE A 121 6.33 -5.94 2.99
C PHE A 121 6.32 -7.09 1.97
N GLN A 122 7.06 -8.19 2.20
CA GLN A 122 7.08 -9.29 1.24
C GLN A 122 5.72 -10.01 1.15
N LEU A 123 5.14 -9.98 -0.06
CA LEU A 123 4.00 -10.73 -0.62
C LEU A 123 3.04 -11.33 0.42
N ARG A 124 2.09 -10.54 0.92
CA ARG A 124 1.16 -11.02 1.96
C ARG A 124 -0.14 -11.56 1.42
N ASN A 125 -0.68 -10.96 0.34
CA ASN A 125 -1.92 -11.45 -0.26
C ASN A 125 -2.11 -10.96 -1.69
N LEU A 126 -1.55 -11.66 -2.68
CA LEU A 126 -1.56 -11.22 -4.09
C LEU A 126 -2.43 -12.07 -5.01
N VAL A 127 -3.17 -13.04 -4.46
CA VAL A 127 -4.12 -13.86 -5.19
C VAL A 127 -5.41 -13.88 -4.42
N TRP A 128 -6.50 -13.52 -5.07
CA TRP A 128 -7.80 -13.39 -4.43
C TRP A 128 -8.91 -13.99 -5.29
N ALA A 129 -9.64 -14.96 -4.74
CA ALA A 129 -10.80 -15.56 -5.41
C ALA A 129 -12.09 -14.90 -4.90
N THR A 130 -12.84 -14.27 -5.80
CA THR A 130 -14.14 -13.67 -5.43
C THR A 130 -15.30 -14.65 -5.57
N THR A 131 -15.15 -15.63 -6.46
CA THR A 131 -16.05 -16.76 -6.70
C THR A 131 -15.20 -18.01 -6.94
N ARG A 132 -15.85 -19.16 -7.17
CA ARG A 132 -15.15 -20.40 -7.59
C ARG A 132 -14.42 -20.24 -8.93
N HIS A 133 -14.82 -19.25 -9.74
CA HIS A 133 -14.36 -19.10 -11.12
C HIS A 133 -13.58 -17.81 -11.36
N ASP A 134 -13.68 -16.83 -10.48
CA ASP A 134 -13.09 -15.50 -10.66
C ASP A 134 -11.94 -15.29 -9.69
N VAL A 135 -10.72 -15.38 -10.24
CA VAL A 135 -9.47 -15.17 -9.51
C VAL A 135 -8.83 -13.89 -9.99
N TYR A 136 -8.37 -13.07 -9.05
CA TYR A 136 -7.62 -11.87 -9.30
C TYR A 136 -6.22 -12.08 -8.77
N LEU A 137 -5.20 -11.77 -9.56
CA LEU A 137 -3.82 -11.90 -9.13
C LEU A 137 -2.96 -10.74 -9.61
N MET A 138 -1.93 -10.44 -8.81
CA MET A 138 -0.89 -9.52 -9.22
C MET A 138 0.10 -10.24 -10.14
N SER A 139 0.36 -9.69 -11.32
CA SER A 139 1.38 -10.19 -12.26
C SER A 139 2.21 -9.02 -12.79
N TYR A 140 3.50 -9.00 -12.45
CA TYR A 140 4.40 -7.87 -12.76
C TYR A 140 3.83 -6.54 -12.27
N TYR A 141 3.37 -5.70 -13.19
CA TYR A 141 2.77 -4.40 -12.94
C TYR A 141 1.29 -4.37 -13.30
N SER A 142 0.66 -5.52 -13.50
CA SER A 142 -0.74 -5.60 -13.91
C SER A 142 -1.56 -6.46 -12.96
N VAL A 143 -2.73 -5.98 -12.55
CA VAL A 143 -3.72 -6.83 -11.91
C VAL A 143 -4.43 -7.59 -13.02
N LEU A 144 -4.44 -8.92 -12.91
CA LEU A 144 -5.07 -9.81 -13.86
C LEU A 144 -6.33 -10.41 -13.25
N HIS A 145 -7.40 -10.46 -14.04
CA HIS A 145 -8.53 -11.35 -13.80
C HIS A 145 -8.31 -12.64 -14.58
N TRP A 146 -8.34 -13.77 -13.90
CA TRP A 146 -8.28 -15.10 -14.49
C TRP A 146 -9.59 -15.84 -14.22
N SER A 147 -10.20 -16.35 -15.28
CA SER A 147 -11.39 -17.18 -15.19
C SER A 147 -11.00 -18.65 -15.13
N ALA A 148 -11.31 -19.33 -14.04
CA ALA A 148 -11.12 -20.78 -13.93
C ALA A 148 -12.05 -21.57 -14.86
N LEU A 149 -13.17 -20.96 -15.27
CA LEU A 149 -14.16 -21.56 -16.15
C LEU A 149 -13.69 -21.53 -17.62
N THR A 150 -13.30 -20.36 -18.13
CA THR A 150 -12.85 -20.22 -19.53
C THR A 150 -11.36 -20.51 -19.71
N ARG A 151 -10.59 -20.51 -18.61
CA ARG A 151 -9.12 -20.60 -18.57
C ARG A 151 -8.42 -19.42 -19.25
N GLU A 152 -9.11 -18.30 -19.37
CA GLU A 152 -8.57 -17.07 -19.97
C GLU A 152 -8.13 -16.09 -18.89
N LYS A 153 -7.12 -15.28 -19.21
CA LYS A 153 -6.69 -14.15 -18.39
C LYS A 153 -6.98 -12.84 -19.12
N LYS A 154 -7.38 -11.82 -18.36
CA LYS A 154 -7.60 -10.46 -18.84
C LYS A 154 -6.87 -9.50 -17.91
N GLU A 155 -6.10 -8.59 -18.49
CA GLU A 155 -5.56 -7.45 -17.76
C GLU A 155 -6.67 -6.47 -17.41
N ILE A 156 -6.76 -6.12 -16.14
CA ILE A 156 -7.82 -5.25 -15.63
C ILE A 156 -7.31 -3.91 -15.12
N ILE A 157 -6.11 -3.87 -14.54
CA ILE A 157 -5.44 -2.64 -14.15
C ILE A 157 -3.98 -2.74 -14.57
N ASP A 158 -3.52 -1.71 -15.28
CA ASP A 158 -2.11 -1.47 -15.54
C ASP A 158 -1.57 -0.49 -14.48
N LEU A 159 -0.66 -0.98 -13.65
CA LEU A 159 0.10 -0.24 -12.62
C LEU A 159 1.53 0.09 -13.10
N GLN A 160 1.85 -0.15 -14.37
CA GLN A 160 3.11 0.29 -14.96
C GLN A 160 3.16 1.82 -15.10
N GLY A 161 1.99 2.45 -15.25
CA GLY A 161 1.83 3.91 -15.31
C GLY A 161 2.06 4.61 -13.97
N HIS A 162 1.98 5.95 -13.99
CA HIS A 162 2.10 6.75 -12.78
C HIS A 162 0.91 6.54 -11.85
N VAL A 163 1.13 6.03 -10.64
CA VAL A 163 0.13 6.01 -9.57
C VAL A 163 0.39 7.21 -8.67
N ALA A 164 -0.32 8.31 -8.94
CA ALA A 164 -0.25 9.53 -8.14
C ALA A 164 -1.38 9.60 -7.09
N PRO A 165 -1.07 10.11 -5.88
CA PRO A 165 -2.09 10.52 -4.92
C PRO A 165 -3.15 11.41 -5.57
N CYS A 166 -4.40 11.27 -5.15
CA CYS A 166 -5.52 12.01 -5.72
C CYS A 166 -5.44 13.50 -5.38
N GLU A 167 -4.84 13.84 -4.24
CA GLU A 167 -4.70 15.20 -3.73
C GLU A 167 -3.34 15.79 -4.11
N LYS A 168 -3.35 17.00 -4.68
CA LYS A 168 -2.12 17.75 -4.97
C LYS A 168 -1.60 18.34 -3.67
N HIS A 169 -0.45 17.89 -3.20
CA HIS A 169 0.26 18.44 -2.07
C HIS A 169 1.20 19.54 -2.56
N HIS A 170 0.77 20.80 -2.42
CA HIS A 170 1.55 21.98 -2.81
C HIS A 170 3.00 21.90 -2.31
N GLY A 171 3.99 21.84 -3.23
CA GLY A 171 5.41 21.71 -2.93
C GLY A 171 6.06 20.39 -3.36
N ASN A 172 5.31 19.47 -3.96
CA ASN A 172 5.85 18.21 -4.49
C ASN A 172 5.95 18.24 -6.04
N PHE A 173 7.16 18.08 -6.57
CA PHE A 173 7.44 18.02 -8.01
C PHE A 173 7.44 16.58 -8.57
N SER A 174 7.23 15.58 -7.71
CA SER A 174 7.20 14.15 -8.04
C SER A 174 6.11 13.48 -7.19
N GLU A 175 4.84 13.73 -7.54
CA GLU A 175 3.67 13.17 -6.86
C GLU A 175 3.26 11.83 -7.46
N GLY A 176 3.77 10.72 -6.93
CA GLY A 176 3.33 9.38 -7.30
C GLY A 176 4.47 8.38 -7.46
N PHE A 177 4.09 7.15 -7.77
CA PHE A 177 5.01 6.03 -7.92
C PHE A 177 4.82 5.39 -9.30
N TYR A 178 5.88 4.80 -9.83
CA TYR A 178 5.85 4.01 -11.05
C TYR A 178 6.33 2.62 -10.73
N HIS A 179 5.84 1.61 -11.46
CA HIS A 179 6.23 0.22 -11.22
C HIS A 179 5.96 -0.23 -9.76
N THR A 180 4.87 0.27 -9.17
CA THR A 180 4.49 0.02 -7.78
C THR A 180 4.39 -1.48 -7.53
N GLN A 181 5.22 -1.99 -6.62
CA GLN A 181 5.05 -3.33 -6.10
C GLN A 181 3.86 -3.35 -5.16
N VAL A 182 2.76 -3.94 -5.62
CA VAL A 182 1.62 -4.25 -4.76
C VAL A 182 2.06 -5.36 -3.81
N SER A 183 2.08 -5.08 -2.51
CA SER A 183 2.40 -6.07 -1.46
C SER A 183 1.15 -6.79 -0.94
N THR A 184 -0.03 -6.20 -1.15
CA THR A 184 -1.32 -6.73 -0.74
C THR A 184 -2.45 -6.30 -1.68
N LEU A 185 -3.37 -7.21 -1.94
CA LEU A 185 -4.55 -7.04 -2.79
C LEU A 185 -5.79 -7.60 -2.08
N ALA A 186 -6.91 -6.88 -2.17
CA ALA A 186 -8.23 -7.41 -1.81
C ALA A 186 -9.26 -7.05 -2.88
N VAL A 187 -10.11 -8.02 -3.26
CA VAL A 187 -11.14 -7.84 -4.29
C VAL A 187 -12.50 -8.31 -3.77
N LYS A 188 -13.54 -7.49 -3.84
CA LYS A 188 -14.89 -7.94 -3.46
C LYS A 188 -16.01 -7.07 -4.03
N LYS A 189 -17.10 -7.70 -4.50
CA LYS A 189 -18.36 -7.05 -4.97
C LYS A 189 -18.12 -5.74 -5.76
N ASN A 190 -17.17 -5.78 -6.69
CA ASN A 190 -16.79 -4.68 -7.59
C ASN A 190 -15.79 -3.65 -7.06
N LEU A 191 -15.11 -3.90 -5.95
CA LEU A 191 -14.01 -3.05 -5.50
C LEU A 191 -12.68 -3.79 -5.53
N LEU A 192 -11.63 -3.08 -5.94
CA LEU A 192 -10.24 -3.53 -5.90
C LEU A 192 -9.42 -2.60 -5.02
N VAL A 193 -8.57 -3.17 -4.17
CA VAL A 193 -7.70 -2.43 -3.26
C VAL A 193 -6.25 -2.87 -3.41
N THR A 194 -5.33 -1.93 -3.62
CA THR A 194 -3.88 -2.14 -3.79
C THR A 194 -3.13 -1.08 -2.99
N GLU A 195 -1.96 -1.39 -2.41
CA GLU A 195 -0.85 -0.46 -2.10
C GLU A 195 0.27 -1.13 -1.25
N PRO A 196 1.49 -0.58 -1.22
CA PRO A 196 2.57 -1.03 -0.33
C PRO A 196 2.58 -0.37 1.06
N ALA A 197 2.35 0.95 1.18
CA ALA A 197 2.42 1.72 2.43
C ALA A 197 1.70 3.07 2.30
N ASP A 198 1.36 3.69 3.45
CA ASP A 198 0.81 5.05 3.63
C ASP A 198 -0.56 5.35 2.97
N PHE A 199 -0.80 4.85 1.77
CA PHE A 199 -2.04 5.06 1.03
C PHE A 199 -2.75 3.75 0.80
N ILE A 200 -4.06 3.82 0.59
CA ILE A 200 -4.84 2.73 0.00
C ILE A 200 -5.69 3.30 -1.12
N HIS A 201 -5.58 2.74 -2.32
CA HIS A 201 -6.47 3.06 -3.42
C HIS A 201 -7.57 2.03 -3.54
N ILE A 202 -8.82 2.50 -3.64
CA ILE A 202 -10.02 1.69 -3.83
C ILE A 202 -10.62 2.04 -5.18
N PHE A 203 -10.67 1.07 -6.10
CA PHE A 203 -11.19 1.24 -7.45
C PHE A 203 -12.55 0.56 -7.62
N ASP A 204 -13.47 1.22 -8.33
CA ASP A 204 -14.74 0.64 -8.76
C ASP A 204 -14.58 -0.12 -10.09
N VAL A 205 -14.67 -1.45 -9.99
CA VAL A 205 -14.56 -2.42 -11.08
C VAL A 205 -15.70 -2.25 -12.09
N GLU A 206 -16.92 -1.95 -11.65
CA GLU A 206 -18.07 -1.77 -12.55
C GLU A 206 -17.92 -0.51 -13.41
N SER A 207 -17.26 0.53 -12.89
CA SER A 207 -16.89 1.70 -13.67
C SER A 207 -15.78 1.46 -14.71
N GLY A 208 -15.28 0.22 -14.83
CA GLY A 208 -14.09 -0.08 -15.60
C GLY A 208 -12.84 0.57 -15.00
N TYR A 209 -12.74 0.61 -13.66
CA TYR A 209 -11.63 1.20 -12.90
C TYR A 209 -11.48 2.72 -13.04
N ARG A 210 -12.48 3.39 -13.64
CA ARG A 210 -12.47 4.83 -13.87
C ARG A 210 -12.75 5.65 -12.63
N ARG A 211 -13.28 5.06 -11.56
CA ARG A 211 -13.61 5.79 -10.33
C ARG A 211 -12.78 5.27 -9.17
N LYS A 212 -12.10 6.16 -8.45
CA LYS A 212 -11.25 5.80 -7.30
C LYS A 212 -11.54 6.60 -6.03
N GLN A 213 -11.29 5.96 -4.89
CA GLN A 213 -11.14 6.58 -3.59
C GLN A 213 -9.71 6.34 -3.09
N GLU A 214 -9.15 7.29 -2.35
CA GLU A 214 -7.89 7.16 -1.65
C GLU A 214 -8.11 7.27 -0.15
N LEU A 215 -7.47 6.38 0.62
CA LEU A 215 -7.37 6.49 2.07
C LEU A 215 -5.94 6.88 2.42
N ASP A 216 -5.80 7.96 3.19
CA ASP A 216 -4.52 8.61 3.46
C ASP A 216 -4.12 8.47 4.94
N PHE A 217 -3.07 7.69 5.23
CA PHE A 217 -2.55 7.41 6.57
C PHE A 217 -1.02 7.23 6.54
N PHE A 218 -0.39 6.89 7.66
CA PHE A 218 1.05 6.72 7.79
C PHE A 218 1.40 5.35 8.35
N GLY A 219 2.40 4.70 7.78
CA GLY A 219 2.92 3.42 8.22
C GLY A 219 2.84 2.34 7.15
N GLU A 220 3.51 1.23 7.44
CA GLU A 220 3.57 0.06 6.57
C GLU A 220 2.24 -0.68 6.61
N ILE A 221 1.74 -1.09 5.45
CA ILE A 221 0.50 -1.86 5.37
C ILE A 221 0.80 -3.32 5.67
N ALA A 222 0.33 -3.78 6.82
CA ALA A 222 0.48 -5.17 7.22
C ALA A 222 -0.51 -6.10 6.50
N GLY A 223 -1.64 -5.57 6.05
CA GLY A 223 -2.64 -6.32 5.32
C GLY A 223 -3.98 -5.60 5.29
N ILE A 224 -4.79 -5.96 4.31
CA ILE A 224 -6.12 -5.40 4.07
C ILE A 224 -7.14 -6.52 3.92
N SER A 225 -8.37 -6.28 4.38
CA SER A 225 -9.46 -7.23 4.17
C SER A 225 -10.82 -6.57 4.21
N PHE A 226 -11.68 -6.95 3.28
CA PHE A 226 -13.10 -6.64 3.35
C PHE A 226 -13.81 -7.59 4.33
N SER A 227 -14.81 -7.08 5.05
CA SER A 227 -15.79 -7.96 5.68
C SER A 227 -16.49 -8.81 4.61
N PRO A 228 -16.98 -10.03 4.95
CA PRO A 228 -17.64 -10.91 3.97
C PRO A 228 -18.80 -10.25 3.22
N ASP A 229 -19.51 -9.34 3.90
CA ASP A 229 -20.64 -8.58 3.38
C ASP A 229 -20.25 -7.25 2.70
N THR A 230 -18.96 -6.88 2.70
CA THR A 230 -18.37 -5.61 2.21
C THR A 230 -18.77 -4.35 2.95
N GLU A 231 -19.47 -4.45 4.07
CA GLU A 231 -19.90 -3.29 4.86
C GLU A 231 -18.76 -2.68 5.67
N ALA A 232 -17.63 -3.39 5.82
CA ALA A 232 -16.43 -2.89 6.45
C ALA A 232 -15.17 -3.24 5.63
N LEU A 233 -14.17 -2.37 5.76
CA LEU A 233 -12.79 -2.57 5.30
C LEU A 233 -11.87 -2.43 6.51
N PHE A 234 -10.99 -3.40 6.70
CA PHE A 234 -10.00 -3.42 7.77
C PHE A 234 -8.60 -3.28 7.19
N VAL A 235 -7.77 -2.46 7.84
CA VAL A 235 -6.39 -2.19 7.44
C VAL A 235 -5.51 -2.33 8.67
N GLY A 236 -4.62 -3.32 8.65
CA GLY A 236 -3.55 -3.44 9.64
C GLY A 236 -2.41 -2.50 9.26
N VAL A 237 -2.06 -1.59 10.17
CA VAL A 237 -0.97 -0.64 9.98
C VAL A 237 0.13 -0.95 10.98
N HIS A 238 1.36 -1.04 10.50
CA HIS A 238 2.54 -1.16 11.33
C HIS A 238 3.31 0.16 11.34
N ASP A 239 3.55 0.66 12.55
CA ASP A 239 4.41 1.81 12.86
C ASP A 239 4.97 1.65 14.28
N ARG A 240 6.20 2.10 14.51
CA ARG A 240 6.90 1.95 15.81
C ARG A 240 6.10 2.52 16.99
N ALA A 241 5.42 3.64 16.78
CA ALA A 241 4.67 4.34 17.82
C ALA A 241 3.16 4.32 17.56
N TYR A 242 2.72 4.11 16.31
CA TYR A 242 1.32 4.24 15.88
C TYR A 242 0.71 2.98 15.26
N SER A 243 1.33 1.81 15.45
CA SER A 243 0.76 0.51 15.04
C SER A 243 -0.68 0.34 15.52
N SER A 244 -1.55 -0.09 14.60
CA SER A 244 -2.98 -0.10 14.82
C SER A 244 -3.77 -0.93 13.82
N LEU A 245 -5.06 -1.14 14.12
CA LEU A 245 -6.05 -1.65 13.18
C LEU A 245 -7.07 -0.55 12.86
N LEU A 246 -7.09 -0.11 11.61
CA LEU A 246 -8.07 0.84 11.10
C LEU A 246 -9.30 0.08 10.56
N GLN A 247 -10.48 0.61 10.86
CA GLN A 247 -11.75 0.15 10.34
C GLN A 247 -12.43 1.29 9.59
N PHE A 248 -12.90 0.96 8.40
CA PHE A 248 -13.74 1.83 7.59
C PHE A 248 -15.08 1.14 7.32
N SER A 249 -16.16 1.91 7.25
CA SER A 249 -17.51 1.40 6.94
C SER A 249 -17.94 1.84 5.54
N ARG A 250 -18.63 0.97 4.82
CA ARG A 250 -19.12 1.25 3.47
C ARG A 250 -20.13 2.40 3.52
N ARG A 251 -19.89 3.45 2.76
CA ARG A 251 -20.85 4.53 2.56
C ARG A 251 -22.02 4.00 1.73
N ARG A 252 -23.23 4.10 2.28
CA ARG A 252 -24.47 3.82 1.55
C ARG A 252 -25.02 5.13 1.00
N PHE A 253 -25.11 5.23 -0.33
CA PHE A 253 -25.84 6.32 -0.97
C PHE A 253 -27.34 5.99 -0.91
N TYR A 254 -28.06 6.62 0.02
CA TYR A 254 -29.52 6.57 0.03
C TYR A 254 -30.04 7.70 -0.86
N SER A 255 -30.18 7.42 -2.17
CA SER A 255 -30.68 8.38 -3.17
C SER A 255 -32.01 9.05 -2.80
N TYR A 256 -32.83 8.42 -1.96
CA TYR A 256 -34.10 8.96 -1.49
C TYR A 256 -33.97 9.99 -0.36
N LEU A 257 -32.87 10.01 0.41
CA LEU A 257 -32.66 10.95 1.51
C LEU A 257 -31.86 12.19 1.07
N ASP A 258 -30.95 12.02 0.10
CA ASP A 258 -30.10 13.11 -0.41
C ASP A 258 -30.81 14.01 -1.45
N SER A 259 -32.05 13.69 -1.84
CA SER A 259 -32.88 14.50 -2.75
C SER A 259 -33.75 15.54 -2.02
N ALA A 260 -33.61 15.68 -0.71
CA ALA A 260 -34.39 16.60 0.13
C ALA A 260 -33.57 17.79 0.71
N LEU A 261 -32.38 18.08 0.16
CA LEU A 261 -31.58 19.25 0.51
C LEU A 261 -31.26 20.10 -0.71
#